data_AF-A0A7Z7HVP5-F1
#
_entry.id   AF-A0A7Z7HVP5-F1
#
_cell.length_a   1.000
_cell.length_b   1.000
_cell.length_c   1.000
_cell.angle_alpha   90.00
_cell.angle_beta   90.00
_cell.angle_gamma   90.00
#
_symmetry.space_group_name_H-M   'P 1'
#
loop_
_entity.id
_entity.type
_entity.pdbx_description
1 polymer ?
#
loop_
_entity_poly.entity_id
_entity_poly.type
_entity_poly.pdbx_seq_one_letter_code
_entity_poly.pdbx_strand_id
1 'polypeptide(L)'
;MIVRWETDHDYVLVHIHQDMLGDWIFSRAWGQIGTQYGGLKHQLADTLAQAHMWLEDETTIQASRGFRKVLEVADNSPEGQEAMRQLSLLDAF
;
A
#
# COMPACT_ATOMS: atom_id res chain seq x y z
N MET A 1 -6.17 2.92 -5.71
CA MET A 1 -5.09 3.90 -5.51
C MET A 1 -3.94 3.22 -4.79
N ILE A 2 -2.71 3.47 -5.20
CA ILE A 2 -1.51 2.86 -4.63
C ILE A 2 -0.58 3.95 -4.12
N VAL A 3 -0.09 3.76 -2.91
CA VAL A 3 0.88 4.63 -2.26
C VAL A 3 2.04 3.79 -1.76
N ARG A 4 3.27 4.23 -2.03
CA ARG A 4 4.49 3.56 -1.56
C ARG A 4 5.37 4.54 -0.82
N TRP A 5 5.85 4.09 0.32
CA TRP A 5 6.88 4.75 1.09
C TRP A 5 8.10 3.86 1.24
N GLU A 6 9.27 4.48 1.26
CA GLU A 6 10.54 3.76 1.37
C GLU A 6 11.53 4.49 2.29
N THR A 7 12.40 3.71 2.89
CA THR A 7 13.70 4.11 3.42
C THR A 7 14.79 3.42 2.61
N ASP A 8 16.06 3.57 3.02
CA ASP A 8 17.17 2.86 2.37
C ASP A 8 17.07 1.33 2.54
N HIS A 9 16.32 0.83 3.52
CA HIS A 9 16.26 -0.58 3.87
C HIS A 9 14.84 -1.15 3.91
N ASP A 10 13.81 -0.33 4.09
CA ASP A 10 12.45 -0.78 4.32
C ASP A 10 11.48 -0.15 3.32
N TYR A 11 10.40 -0.85 3.02
CA TYR A 11 9.30 -0.32 2.24
C TYR A 11 7.96 -0.56 2.92
N VAL A 12 7.01 0.33 2.64
CA VAL A 12 5.60 0.19 3.00
C VAL A 12 4.80 0.53 1.75
N LEU A 13 3.87 -0.33 1.38
CA LEU A 13 2.99 -0.13 0.24
C LEU A 13 1.54 -0.28 0.70
N VAL A 14 0.73 0.74 0.43
CA VAL A 14 -0.71 0.73 0.66
C VAL A 14 -1.43 0.72 -0.68
N HIS A 15 -2.41 -0.14 -0.81
CA HIS A 15 -3.29 -0.25 -1.94
C HIS A 15 -4.74 -0.19 -1.48
N ILE A 16 -5.48 0.77 -2.01
CA ILE A 16 -6.91 0.96 -1.75
C ILE A 16 -7.66 0.70 -3.05
N HIS A 17 -8.43 -0.37 -3.12
CA HIS A 17 -9.27 -0.65 -4.28
C HIS A 17 -10.67 -1.06 -3.87
N GLN A 18 -11.59 -1.04 -4.83
CA GLN A 18 -12.93 -1.54 -4.64
C GLN A 18 -13.01 -2.98 -5.16
N ASP A 19 -13.55 -3.89 -4.35
CA ASP A 19 -13.81 -5.27 -4.75
C ASP A 19 -15.04 -5.37 -5.67
N MET A 20 -15.26 -6.54 -6.29
CA MET A 20 -16.39 -6.86 -7.15
C MET A 20 -17.75 -6.70 -6.46
N LEU A 21 -17.78 -6.76 -5.12
CA LEU A 21 -18.98 -6.58 -4.30
C LEU A 21 -19.25 -5.11 -3.93
N GLY A 22 -18.32 -4.21 -4.26
CA GLY A 22 -18.43 -2.78 -3.97
C GLY A 22 -17.79 -2.33 -2.66
N ASP A 23 -17.27 -3.26 -1.86
CA ASP A 23 -16.52 -2.96 -0.64
C ASP A 23 -15.14 -2.38 -0.94
N TRP A 24 -14.62 -1.51 -0.08
CA TRP A 24 -13.28 -0.95 -0.24
C TRP A 24 -12.28 -1.81 0.53
N ILE A 25 -11.25 -2.30 -0.15
CA ILE A 25 -10.16 -3.07 0.45
C ILE A 25 -8.96 -2.14 0.62
N PHE A 26 -8.54 -1.99 1.87
CA PHE A 26 -7.27 -1.38 2.27
C PHE A 26 -6.23 -2.48 2.51
N SER A 27 -5.32 -2.64 1.56
CA SER A 27 -4.22 -3.60 1.64
C SER A 27 -2.94 -2.85 2.00
N ARG A 28 -2.27 -3.28 3.06
CA ARG A 28 -0.99 -2.72 3.49
C ARG A 28 0.07 -3.82 3.50
N ALA A 29 1.06 -3.68 2.63
CA ALA A 29 2.27 -4.47 2.63
C ALA A 29 3.42 -3.69 3.29
N TRP A 30 4.33 -4.38 3.96
CA TRP A 30 5.58 -3.82 4.44
C TRP A 30 6.67 -4.87 4.43
N GLY A 31 7.92 -4.45 4.33
CA GLY A 31 9.05 -5.38 4.40
C GLY A 31 10.39 -4.69 4.25
N GLN A 32 11.44 -5.50 4.31
CA GLN A 32 12.81 -5.04 4.12
C GLN A 32 13.27 -5.31 2.68
N ILE A 33 13.74 -4.26 2.01
CA ILE A 33 14.21 -4.28 0.63
C ILE A 33 15.34 -5.30 0.49
N GLY A 34 15.23 -6.18 -0.51
CA GLY A 34 16.21 -7.24 -0.76
C GLY A 34 16.06 -8.48 0.13
N THR A 35 14.99 -8.56 0.93
CA THR A 35 14.70 -9.74 1.75
C THR A 35 13.26 -10.22 1.54
N GLN A 36 12.97 -11.43 1.99
CA GLN A 36 11.62 -11.98 2.13
C GLN A 36 10.94 -11.58 3.45
N TYR A 37 11.60 -10.75 4.29
CA TYR A 37 11.01 -10.30 5.54
C TYR A 37 10.00 -9.20 5.27
N GLY A 38 8.75 -9.48 5.60
CA GLY A 38 7.65 -8.56 5.42
C GLY A 38 6.34 -9.13 5.94
N GLY A 39 5.28 -8.39 5.72
CA GLY A 39 3.94 -8.81 6.01
C GLY A 39 2.94 -8.06 5.13
N LEU A 40 1.78 -8.67 4.99
CA LEU A 40 0.63 -8.09 4.32
C LEU A 40 -0.56 -8.11 5.27
N LYS A 41 -1.34 -7.04 5.27
CA LYS A 41 -2.59 -6.95 5.99
C LYS A 41 -3.65 -6.33 5.11
N HIS A 42 -4.76 -7.05 4.96
CA HIS A 42 -5.97 -6.51 4.33
C HIS A 42 -6.97 -6.08 5.40
N GLN A 43 -7.65 -4.97 5.15
CA GLN A 43 -8.74 -4.46 5.97
C GLN A 43 -9.87 -4.02 5.05
N LEU A 44 -11.10 -4.36 5.42
CA LEU A 44 -12.29 -3.90 4.73
C LEU A 44 -12.69 -2.54 5.30
N ALA A 45 -12.89 -1.58 4.41
CA ALA A 45 -13.45 -0.27 4.70
C ALA A 45 -14.87 -0.21 4.11
N ASP A 46 -15.80 0.27 4.91
CA ASP A 46 -17.21 0.44 4.53
C ASP A 46 -17.37 1.56 3.48
N THR A 47 -16.43 2.51 3.46
CA THR A 47 -16.45 3.64 2.52
C THR A 47 -15.05 4.03 2.05
N LEU A 48 -14.98 4.63 0.86
CA LEU A 48 -13.74 5.23 0.34
C LEU A 48 -13.16 6.25 1.33
N ALA A 49 -14.01 7.08 1.96
CA ALA A 49 -13.58 8.07 2.93
C ALA A 49 -12.87 7.45 4.15
N GLN A 50 -13.37 6.31 4.65
CA GLN A 50 -12.72 5.57 5.72
C GLN A 50 -11.35 5.02 5.30
N ALA A 51 -11.24 4.47 4.09
CA ALA A 51 -9.95 4.01 3.56
C ALA A 51 -8.94 5.17 3.40
N HIS A 52 -9.41 6.35 2.98
CA HIS A 52 -8.58 7.56 2.91
C HIS A 52 -8.12 8.04 4.29
N MET A 53 -9.00 8.02 5.30
CA MET A 53 -8.62 8.37 6.67
C MET A 53 -7.49 7.48 7.18
N TRP A 54 -7.57 6.16 6.95
CA TRP A 54 -6.48 5.23 7.30
C TRP A 54 -5.19 5.50 6.52
N LEU A 55 -5.29 5.93 5.26
CA LEU A 55 -4.13 6.30 4.47
C LEU A 55 -3.43 7.56 5.01
N GLU A 56 -4.20 8.56 5.44
CA GLU A 56 -3.67 9.78 6.05
C GLU A 56 -2.95 9.48 7.37
N ASP A 57 -3.53 8.59 8.19
CA ASP A 57 -2.89 8.08 9.40
C ASP A 57 -1.57 7.35 9.08
N GLU A 58 -1.57 6.43 8.11
CA GLU A 58 -0.34 5.76 7.65
C GLU A 58 0.68 6.77 7.14
N THR A 59 0.26 7.76 6.35
CA THR A 59 1.16 8.81 5.83
C THR A 59 1.86 9.54 6.97
N THR A 60 1.12 9.90 8.02
CA THR A 60 1.64 10.58 9.20
C THR A 60 2.59 9.68 9.98
N ILE A 61 2.21 8.42 10.19
CA ILE A 61 3.04 7.42 10.90
C ILE A 61 4.35 7.19 10.14
N GLN A 62 4.30 6.97 8.83
CA GLN A 62 5.49 6.70 8.02
C GLN A 62 6.40 7.92 7.94
N ALA A 63 5.84 9.13 7.78
CA ALA A 63 6.61 10.37 7.84
C ALA A 63 7.34 10.53 9.19
N SER A 64 6.67 10.22 10.30
CA SER A 64 7.28 10.28 11.64
C SER A 64 8.43 9.28 11.83
N ARG A 65 8.40 8.16 11.08
CA ARG A 65 9.42 7.11 11.07
C ARG A 65 10.55 7.36 10.08
N GLY A 66 10.51 8.47 9.35
CA GLY A 66 11.54 8.85 8.37
C GLY A 66 11.40 8.19 6.99
N PHE A 67 10.28 7.50 6.74
CA PHE A 67 9.96 6.99 5.41
C PHE A 67 9.58 8.15 4.48
N ARG A 68 9.99 8.04 3.22
CA ARG A 68 9.69 9.03 2.19
C ARG A 68 8.64 8.47 1.25
N LYS A 69 7.62 9.27 0.93
CA LYS A 69 6.62 8.90 -0.08
C LYS A 69 7.31 8.93 -1.45
N VAL A 70 7.40 7.78 -2.10
CA VAL A 70 8.07 7.62 -3.41
C VAL A 70 7.07 7.45 -4.55
N LEU A 71 5.86 6.99 -4.23
CA LEU A 71 4.80 6.76 -5.21
C LEU A 71 3.44 7.12 -4.62
N GLU A 72 2.62 7.79 -5.42
CA GLU A 72 1.19 7.97 -5.19
C GLU A 72 0.49 8.02 -6.54
N VAL A 73 -0.25 6.96 -6.86
CA VAL A 73 -0.86 6.80 -8.19
C VAL A 73 -2.23 6.16 -8.10
N ALA A 74 -3.08 6.44 -9.08
CA ALA A 74 -4.36 5.73 -9.21
C ALA A 74 -4.14 4.32 -9.78
N ASP A 75 -5.00 3.36 -9.43
CA ASP A 75 -4.83 1.94 -9.85
C ASP A 75 -4.91 1.75 -11.36
N ASN A 76 -5.63 2.65 -12.04
CA ASN A 76 -5.80 2.63 -13.49
C ASN A 76 -4.63 3.29 -14.24
N SER A 77 -3.59 3.76 -13.53
CA SER A 77 -2.37 4.27 -14.16
C SER A 77 -1.40 3.11 -14.47
N PRO A 78 -0.58 3.22 -15.54
CA PRO A 78 0.42 2.20 -15.86
C PRO A 78 1.44 2.01 -14.73
N GLU A 79 1.78 3.05 -13.99
CA GLU A 79 2.64 2.99 -12.80
C GLU A 79 1.97 2.22 -11.65
N GLY A 80 0.65 2.36 -11.51
CA GLY A 80 -0.14 1.60 -10.54
C GLY A 80 -0.20 0.11 -10.87
N GLN A 81 -0.29 -0.25 -12.15
CA GLN A 81 -0.25 -1.66 -12.56
C GLN A 81 1.11 -2.31 -12.30
N GLU A 82 2.21 -1.58 -12.46
CA GLU A 82 3.54 -2.10 -12.13
C GLU A 82 3.75 -2.25 -10.61
N ALA A 83 3.25 -1.30 -9.81
CA ALA A 83 3.28 -1.42 -8.35
C ALA A 83 2.42 -2.60 -7.85
N MET A 84 1.24 -2.84 -8.46
CA MET A 84 0.42 -4.04 -8.24
C MET A 84 1.19 -5.32 -8.55
N ARG A 85 1.90 -5.35 -9.69
CA ARG A 85 2.67 -6.52 -10.10
C ARG A 85 3.76 -6.87 -9.08
N GLN A 86 4.44 -5.88 -8.52
CA GLN A 86 5.40 -6.11 -7.45
C GLN A 86 4.75 -6.61 -6.15
N LEU A 87 3.54 -6.14 -5.83
CA LEU A 87 2.80 -6.61 -4.66
C LEU A 87 2.32 -8.06 -4.81
N SER A 88 1.77 -8.43 -5.97
CA SER A 88 1.36 -9.82 -6.24
C SER A 88 2.53 -10.81 -6.25
N LEU A 89 3.75 -10.36 -6.51
CA LEU A 89 4.95 -11.20 -6.38
C LEU A 89 5.34 -11.46 -4.92
N LEU A 90 4.92 -10.61 -3.98
CA LEU A 90 5.17 -10.79 -2.55
C LEU A 90 4.14 -11.71 -1.87
N ASP A 91 2.93 -11.82 -2.45
CA ASP A 91 1.86 -12.72 -1.98
C ASP A 91 2.04 -14.19 -2.38
N ALA A 92 2.94 -14.47 -3.33
CA ALA A 92 3.12 -15.81 -3.89
C ALA A 92 4.14 -16.68 -3.14
N PHE A 93 4.67 -16.23 -1.99
CA PHE A 93 5.69 -16.92 -1.19
C PHE A 93 5.21 -17.32 0.20
#